data_AF-A0A6A2YCM0-F1
#
_entry.id   AF-A0A6A2YCM0-F1
#
_cell.length_a   1.000
_cell.length_b   1.000
_cell.length_c   1.000
_cell.angle_alpha   90.00
_cell.angle_beta   90.00
_cell.angle_gamma   90.00
#
_symmetry.space_group_name_H-M   'P 1'
#
loop_
_entity.id
_entity.type
_entity.pdbx_description
1 polymer ?
#
loop_
_entity_poly.entity_id
_entity_poly.type
_entity_poly.pdbx_seq_one_letter_code
_entity_poly.pdbx_strand_id
1 'polypeptide(L)'
;MAPELLNGSRSKVSEKVDVFSYGISMWEILTGEEPYVDMHCGAIIEHASTFYSKCCHPDWRKLMEQYWSHDPESRPSFTEITKRLRSMSMLLKLKGATNQAKPTDLKCWSIRM
;
A
#
# COMPACT_ATOMS: atom_id res chain seq x y z
N MET A 1 12.50 -3.55 5.87
CA MET A 1 13.01 -2.30 6.50
C MET A 1 13.13 -1.20 5.46
N ALA A 2 12.95 0.06 5.83
CA ALA A 2 13.10 1.20 4.92
C ALA A 2 14.55 1.29 4.39
N PRO A 3 14.76 1.57 3.09
CA PRO A 3 16.08 1.48 2.45
C PRO A 3 17.12 2.45 3.05
N GLU A 4 16.69 3.61 3.55
CA GLU A 4 17.59 4.60 4.16
C GLU A 4 18.22 4.15 5.48
N LEU A 5 17.57 3.23 6.22
CA LEU A 5 18.12 2.67 7.45
C LEU A 5 19.23 1.66 7.18
N LEU A 6 19.18 0.99 6.02
CA LEU A 6 20.21 0.03 5.58
C LEU A 6 21.51 0.75 5.19
N ASN A 7 21.43 2.03 4.81
CA ASN A 7 22.59 2.84 4.41
C ASN A 7 23.33 3.52 5.58
N GLY A 8 23.16 3.04 6.81
CA GLY A 8 23.94 3.48 7.98
C GLY A 8 23.64 4.90 8.50
N SER A 9 22.67 5.61 7.93
CA SER A 9 22.32 6.97 8.30
C SER A 9 21.38 7.01 9.52
N ARG A 10 21.90 6.79 10.73
CA ARG A 10 21.15 6.87 12.01
C ARG A 10 20.41 8.21 12.23
N SER A 11 20.76 9.26 11.50
CA SER A 11 20.12 10.58 11.58
C SER A 11 18.78 10.71 10.83
N LYS A 12 18.29 9.65 10.18
CA LYS A 12 17.03 9.65 9.39
C LYS A 12 15.92 8.80 9.98
N VAL A 13 15.96 8.52 11.29
CA VAL A 13 14.80 7.92 11.99
C VAL A 13 13.74 9.02 12.12
N SER A 14 12.71 8.92 11.30
CA SER A 14 11.61 9.87 11.19
C SER A 14 10.31 9.07 11.01
N GLU A 15 9.16 9.71 11.22
CA GLU A 15 7.82 9.15 10.95
C GLU A 15 7.75 8.45 9.57
N LYS A 16 8.55 8.92 8.60
CA LYS A 16 8.65 8.37 7.24
C LYS A 16 9.12 6.90 7.19
N VAL A 17 9.91 6.45 8.15
CA VAL A 17 10.33 5.05 8.27
C VAL A 17 9.13 4.18 8.67
N ASP A 18 8.30 4.68 9.59
CA ASP A 18 7.09 3.99 10.03
C ASP A 18 6.06 3.94 8.90
N VAL A 19 5.95 5.01 8.10
CA VAL A 19 5.12 5.05 6.89
C VAL A 19 5.52 3.97 5.88
N PHE A 20 6.83 3.77 5.66
CA PHE A 20 7.30 2.70 4.78
C PHE A 20 6.87 1.32 5.29
N SER A 21 7.09 1.07 6.58
CA SER A 21 6.73 -0.21 7.22
C SER A 21 5.22 -0.44 7.22
N TYR A 22 4.43 0.61 7.43
CA TYR A 22 2.98 0.59 7.35
C TYR A 22 2.49 0.13 5.97
N GLY A 23 3.11 0.60 4.89
CA GLY A 23 2.75 0.17 3.55
C GLY A 23 3.00 -1.33 3.33
N ILE A 24 4.10 -1.88 3.86
CA ILE A 24 4.39 -3.33 3.79
C ILE A 24 3.33 -4.12 4.58
N SER A 25 2.97 -3.68 5.78
CA SER A 25 1.89 -4.32 6.56
C SER A 25 0.54 -4.23 5.86
N MET A 26 0.22 -3.13 5.17
CA MET A 26 -1.00 -3.08 4.36
C MET A 26 -0.97 -4.09 3.22
N TRP A 27 0.17 -4.27 2.56
CA TRP A 27 0.31 -5.29 1.51
C TRP A 27 0.07 -6.69 2.07
N GLU A 28 0.71 -7.04 3.19
CA GLU A 28 0.52 -8.32 3.89
C GLU A 28 -0.95 -8.56 4.26
N ILE A 29 -1.65 -7.54 4.77
CA ILE A 29 -3.08 -7.66 5.11
C ILE A 29 -3.93 -7.91 3.85
N LEU A 30 -3.55 -7.33 2.70
CA LEU A 30 -4.33 -7.40 1.47
C LEU A 30 -4.06 -8.66 0.65
N THR A 31 -2.83 -9.17 0.66
CA THR A 31 -2.48 -10.43 -0.02
C THR A 31 -2.64 -11.64 0.88
N GLY A 32 -2.54 -11.46 2.21
CA GLY A 32 -2.46 -12.55 3.18
C GLY A 32 -1.19 -13.38 3.01
N GLU A 33 -0.18 -12.85 2.33
CA GLU A 33 1.13 -13.48 2.11
C GLU A 33 2.12 -12.97 3.15
N GLU A 34 2.96 -13.87 3.66
CA GLU A 34 4.00 -13.51 4.60
C GLU A 34 5.08 -12.70 3.89
N PRO A 35 5.33 -11.45 4.29
CA PRO A 35 6.40 -10.67 3.70
C PRO A 35 7.74 -11.35 4.04
N TYR A 36 8.66 -11.38 3.06
CA TYR A 36 10.05 -11.84 3.22
C TYR A 36 10.32 -13.36 3.19
N VAL A 37 9.38 -14.21 2.78
CA VAL A 37 9.75 -15.58 2.37
C VAL A 37 10.48 -15.47 1.03
N ASP A 38 11.81 -15.59 1.05
CA ASP A 38 12.72 -15.55 -0.10
C ASP A 38 12.76 -14.26 -0.96
N MET A 39 12.04 -13.19 -0.59
CA MET A 39 11.95 -11.95 -1.38
C MET A 39 12.62 -10.73 -0.71
N HIS A 40 13.52 -10.06 -1.46
CA HIS A 40 14.03 -8.74 -1.08
C HIS A 40 12.94 -7.66 -1.16
N CYS A 41 13.08 -6.57 -0.37
CA CYS A 41 12.11 -5.47 -0.32
C CYS A 41 11.65 -4.96 -1.70
N GLY A 42 12.55 -4.90 -2.69
CA GLY A 42 12.23 -4.48 -4.05
C GLY A 42 11.23 -5.40 -4.76
N ALA A 43 11.34 -6.72 -4.54
CA ALA A 43 10.44 -7.69 -5.14
C ALA A 43 9.03 -7.62 -4.53
N ILE A 44 8.93 -7.32 -3.22
CA ILE A 44 7.63 -7.06 -2.55
C ILE A 44 6.97 -5.83 -3.16
N ILE A 45 7.74 -4.75 -3.37
CA ILE A 45 7.23 -3.50 -3.96
C ILE A 45 6.66 -3.73 -5.37
N GLU A 46 7.38 -4.49 -6.20
CA GLU A 46 6.97 -4.82 -7.57
C GLU A 46 5.72 -5.72 -7.59
N HIS A 47 5.72 -6.75 -6.75
CA HIS A 47 4.59 -7.68 -6.63
C HIS A 47 3.32 -6.93 -6.21
N ALA A 48 3.43 -6.14 -5.16
CA ALA A 48 2.35 -5.32 -4.65
C ALA A 48 1.85 -4.28 -5.65
N SER A 49 2.74 -3.58 -6.36
CA SER A 49 2.35 -2.65 -7.42
C SER A 49 1.52 -3.36 -8.51
N THR A 50 1.91 -4.59 -8.85
CA THR A 50 1.15 -5.46 -9.77
C THR A 50 -0.21 -5.85 -9.19
N PHE A 51 -0.28 -6.21 -7.91
CA PHE A 51 -1.53 -6.55 -7.21
C PHE A 51 -2.51 -5.36 -7.19
N TYR A 52 -2.07 -4.20 -6.69
CA TYR A 52 -2.86 -2.98 -6.66
C TYR A 52 -3.29 -2.53 -8.06
N SER A 53 -2.48 -2.82 -9.08
CA SER A 53 -2.82 -2.47 -10.45
C SER A 53 -4.04 -3.20 -10.99
N LYS A 54 -4.25 -4.44 -10.53
CA LYS A 54 -5.30 -5.35 -10.99
C LYS A 54 -6.52 -5.31 -10.08
N CYS A 55 -6.31 -5.13 -8.78
CA CYS A 55 -7.35 -5.29 -7.76
C CYS A 55 -7.93 -3.99 -7.20
N CYS A 56 -7.23 -2.86 -7.34
CA CYS A 56 -7.59 -1.66 -6.57
C CYS A 56 -7.82 -0.43 -7.46
N HIS A 57 -8.58 0.53 -6.93
CA HIS A 57 -8.78 1.83 -7.58
C HIS A 57 -7.42 2.50 -7.85
N PRO A 58 -7.23 3.22 -8.97
CA PRO A 58 -5.97 3.90 -9.28
C PRO A 58 -5.44 4.80 -8.16
N ASP A 59 -6.31 5.37 -7.33
CA ASP A 59 -5.89 6.19 -6.17
C ASP A 59 -5.20 5.37 -5.08
N TRP A 60 -5.59 4.10 -4.89
CA TRP A 60 -4.90 3.19 -3.97
C TRP A 60 -3.49 2.90 -4.46
N ARG A 61 -3.34 2.65 -5.76
CA ARG A 61 -2.03 2.43 -6.37
C ARG A 61 -1.09 3.63 -6.16
N LYS A 62 -1.57 4.84 -6.48
CA LYS A 62 -0.79 6.07 -6.29
C LYS A 62 -0.41 6.30 -4.83
N LEU A 63 -1.32 6.01 -3.90
CA LEU A 63 -1.04 6.15 -2.47
C LEU A 63 0.04 5.15 -2.01
N MET A 64 -0.03 3.90 -2.47
CA MET A 64 0.93 2.85 -2.14
C MET A 64 2.33 3.11 -2.72
N GLU A 65 2.41 3.56 -3.98
CA GLU A 65 3.67 3.98 -4.61
C GLU A 65 4.37 5.06 -3.78
N GLN A 66 3.62 5.95 -3.15
CA GLN A 66 4.17 6.98 -2.27
C GLN A 66 4.62 6.47 -0.90
N TYR A 67 4.04 5.39 -0.36
CA TYR A 67 4.53 4.77 0.89
C TYR A 67 5.94 4.24 0.77
N TRP A 68 6.28 3.73 -0.41
CA TRP A 68 7.53 3.02 -0.64
C TRP A 68 8.51 3.82 -1.47
N SER A 69 8.30 5.14 -1.57
CA SER A 69 9.27 6.02 -2.20
C SER A 69 10.65 5.85 -1.55
N HIS A 70 11.67 5.75 -2.38
CA HIS A 70 13.05 5.72 -1.93
C HIS A 70 13.44 7.02 -1.23
N ASP A 71 12.81 8.14 -1.60
CA ASP A 71 12.95 9.42 -0.92
C ASP A 71 11.94 9.55 0.25
N PRO A 72 12.40 9.67 1.51
CA PRO A 72 11.52 9.82 2.67
C PRO A 72 10.62 11.06 2.62
N GLU A 73 11.09 12.17 2.04
CA GLU A 73 10.32 13.42 1.96
C GLU A 73 9.13 13.30 1.02
N SER A 74 9.28 12.49 -0.03
CA SER A 74 8.21 12.16 -0.97
C SER A 74 7.12 11.25 -0.36
N ARG A 75 7.34 10.64 0.80
CA ARG A 75 6.32 9.82 1.48
C ARG A 75 5.30 10.73 2.18
N PRO A 76 4.00 10.42 2.18
CA PRO A 76 3.00 11.23 2.88
C PRO A 76 3.13 11.08 4.42
N SER A 77 2.56 12.01 5.18
CA SER A 77 2.41 11.86 6.64
C SER A 77 1.20 10.99 6.99
N PHE A 78 1.16 10.42 8.20
CA PHE A 78 0.00 9.63 8.63
C PHE A 78 -1.32 10.41 8.61
N THR A 79 -1.26 11.73 8.82
CA THR A 79 -2.42 12.63 8.70
C THR A 79 -2.96 12.62 7.27
N GLU A 80 -2.09 12.74 6.28
CA GLU A 80 -2.48 12.74 4.87
C GLU A 80 -2.98 11.36 4.42
N ILE A 81 -2.32 10.30 4.89
CA ILE A 81 -2.76 8.91 4.71
C ILE A 81 -4.19 8.73 5.18
N THR A 82 -4.47 9.08 6.43
CA THR A 82 -5.77 8.89 7.06
C THR A 82 -6.84 9.69 6.31
N LYS A 83 -6.52 10.91 5.88
CA LYS A 83 -7.42 11.75 5.10
C LYS A 83 -7.77 11.09 3.76
N ARG A 84 -6.78 10.62 3.00
CA ARG A 84 -6.98 9.97 1.70
C ARG A 84 -7.76 8.67 1.84
N LEU A 85 -7.40 7.81 2.81
CA LEU A 85 -8.12 6.56 3.09
C LEU A 85 -9.59 6.82 3.45
N ARG A 86 -9.89 7.85 4.26
CA ARG A 86 -11.26 8.25 4.57
C ARG A 86 -12.03 8.72 3.34
N SER A 87 -11.42 9.57 2.51
CA SER A 87 -12.03 10.03 1.26
C SER A 87 -12.34 8.84 0.32
N MET A 88 -11.40 7.90 0.18
CA MET A 88 -11.58 6.72 -0.66
C MET A 88 -12.65 5.76 -0.10
N SER A 89 -12.68 5.55 1.22
CA SER A 89 -13.74 4.79 1.90
C SER A 89 -15.13 5.41 1.71
N MET A 90 -15.23 6.73 1.80
CA MET A 90 -16.49 7.45 1.56
C MET A 90 -16.96 7.30 0.12
N LEU A 91 -16.06 7.39 -0.86
CA LEU A 91 -16.38 7.17 -2.27
C LEU A 91 -16.89 5.75 -2.54
N LEU A 92 -16.32 4.74 -1.87
CA LEU A 92 -16.79 3.35 -1.97
C LEU A 92 -18.21 3.19 -1.37
N LYS A 93 -18.49 3.82 -0.23
CA LYS A 93 -19.84 3.79 0.38
C LYS A 93 -20.90 4.45 -0.50
N LEU A 94 -20.55 5.55 -1.16
CA LEU A 94 -21.46 6.26 -2.09
C LEU A 94 -21.72 5.45 -3.37
N LYS A 95 -20.70 4.75 -3.90
CA LYS A 95 -20.87 3.79 -5.02
C LYS A 95 -21.67 2.55 -4.62
N GLY A 96 -21.62 2.12 -3.36
CA GLY A 96 -22.47 1.04 -2.85
C GLY A 96 -23.97 1.36 -2.89
N ALA A 97 -24.35 2.65 -2.91
CA ALA A 97 -25.74 3.10 -3.02
C ALA A 97 -26.22 3.23 -4.49
N THR A 98 -25.32 3.16 -5.47
CA THR A 98 -25.64 3.22 -6.90
C THR A 98 -24.96 2.05 -7.61
N ASN A 99 -25.70 0.95 -7.76
CA ASN A 99 -25.31 -0.30 -8.42
C ASN A 99 -24.24 -0.13 -9.50
N GLN A 100 -22.98 -0.42 -9.16
CA GLN A 100 -21.95 -0.93 -10.06
C GLN A 100 -20.74 -1.42 -9.25
N ALA A 101 -20.94 -2.47 -8.45
CA ALA A 101 -19.86 -3.39 -8.16
C ALA A 101 -19.56 -4.15 -9.47
N LYS A 102 -18.52 -3.75 -10.19
CA LYS A 102 -18.05 -4.54 -11.32
C LYS A 102 -17.52 -5.87 -10.75
N PRO A 103 -17.80 -7.04 -11.38
CA PRO A 103 -17.41 -8.37 -10.89
C PRO A 103 -15.89 -8.61 -10.73
N THR A 104 -15.05 -7.62 -11.00
CA THR A 104 -13.60 -7.68 -10.81
C THR A 104 -13.18 -7.59 -9.34
N ASP A 105 -14.02 -7.07 -8.45
CA ASP A 105 -13.73 -6.97 -6.99
C ASP A 105 -13.69 -8.35 -6.29
N LEU A 106 -14.43 -9.33 -6.81
CA LEU A 106 -14.50 -10.69 -6.25
C LEU A 106 -13.31 -11.57 -6.65
N LYS A 107 -12.56 -11.20 -7.70
CA LYS A 107 -11.37 -11.98 -8.11
C LYS A 107 -10.16 -11.75 -7.23
N CYS A 108 -10.11 -10.64 -6.50
CA CYS A 108 -9.00 -10.37 -5.59
C CYS A 108 -9.07 -11.22 -4.31
N TRP A 109 -10.29 -11.56 -3.87
CA TRP A 109 -10.54 -12.43 -2.73
C TRP A 109 -10.68 -13.92 -3.10
N SER A 110 -10.85 -14.25 -4.39
CA SER A 110 -10.98 -15.64 -4.88
C SER A 110 -9.65 -16.34 -5.16
N ILE A 111 -8.49 -15.74 -4.86
CA ILE A 111 -7.19 -16.44 -4.93
C ILE A 111 -7.04 -17.47 -3.79
N ARG A 112 -8.04 -17.58 -2.89
CA ARG A 112 -8.04 -18.52 -1.78
C ARG A 112 -9.39 -19.19 -1.58
N MET A 113 -9.78 -20.02 -2.56
CA MET A 113 -10.56 -21.24 -2.34
C MET A 113 -10.08 -22.34 -3.27
#